data_AF-A0A0C3RS19-F1
#
_entry.id   AF-A0A0C3RS19-F1
#
_cell.length_a   1.000
_cell.length_b   1.000
_cell.length_c   1.000
_cell.angle_alpha   90.00
_cell.angle_beta   90.00
_cell.angle_gamma   90.00
#
_symmetry.space_group_name_H-M   'P 1'
#
loop_
_entity.id
_entity.type
_entity.pdbx_description
1 polymer ?
#
loop_
_entity_poly.entity_id
_entity_poly.type
_entity_poly.pdbx_seq_one_letter_code
_entity_poly.pdbx_strand_id
1 'polypeptide(L)'
;MLIIPEDRDASQGLLGMLPNELVLMIREAYPASDLVFHARFDQLSEHVPRLYDADTDFWRRLCYSNGIGCLKNEESRMMNWKALALECELHTRICYQPGCGEAKLSENTTWTSNRLRQKEPIVTVRASGQSVKDTRPYSSHDDLNQHIIALRSFACFPPVDNMQVNLFTTTTPSLCVNNVSGATVHDIQDGINIVEQYEYTLSTLDLY
;
A
#
# COMPACT_ATOMS: atom_id res chain seq x y z
N MET A 1 19.90 -41.48 -10.64
CA MET A 1 19.62 -41.29 -12.08
C MET A 1 18.18 -40.80 -12.17
N LEU A 2 17.99 -39.48 -12.25
CA LEU A 2 16.67 -38.87 -12.44
C LEU A 2 16.36 -38.94 -13.93
N ILE A 3 15.37 -39.76 -14.31
CA ILE A 3 14.86 -39.82 -15.67
C ILE A 3 14.03 -38.56 -15.87
N ILE A 4 14.54 -37.62 -16.66
CA ILE A 4 13.79 -36.42 -17.07
C ILE A 4 13.01 -36.82 -18.34
N PRO A 5 11.66 -36.81 -18.33
CA PRO A 5 10.88 -37.09 -19.53
C PRO A 5 11.11 -35.98 -20.56
N GLU A 6 11.43 -36.36 -21.80
CA GLU A 6 11.74 -35.44 -22.91
C GLU A 6 10.52 -34.70 -23.50
N ASP A 7 9.32 -34.97 -22.99
CA ASP A 7 8.05 -34.45 -23.55
C ASP A 7 7.35 -33.43 -22.62
N ARG A 8 8.12 -32.74 -21.76
CA ARG A 8 7.57 -31.66 -20.95
C ARG A 8 7.53 -30.37 -21.76
N ASP A 9 6.31 -29.89 -21.98
CA ASP A 9 5.99 -28.55 -22.44
C ASP A 9 6.99 -27.52 -21.86
N ALA A 10 7.83 -26.93 -22.71
CA ALA A 10 8.85 -25.96 -22.32
C ALA A 10 8.25 -24.68 -21.69
N SER A 11 6.91 -24.59 -21.62
CA SER A 11 6.14 -23.57 -20.91
C SER A 11 6.12 -23.75 -19.39
N GLN A 12 6.43 -24.95 -18.86
CA GLN A 12 6.53 -25.16 -17.42
C GLN A 12 7.91 -24.72 -16.92
N GLY A 13 8.02 -23.45 -16.53
CA GLY A 13 9.22 -22.92 -15.86
C GLY A 13 9.64 -23.77 -14.64
N LEU A 14 10.87 -23.61 -14.15
CA LEU A 14 11.48 -24.46 -13.10
C LEU A 14 10.55 -24.75 -11.90
N LEU A 15 9.79 -23.74 -11.45
CA LEU A 15 8.85 -23.90 -10.33
C LEU A 15 7.68 -24.85 -10.64
N GLY A 16 7.25 -24.94 -11.90
CA GLY A 16 6.19 -25.86 -12.33
C GLY A 16 6.62 -27.34 -12.29
N MET A 17 7.93 -27.60 -12.23
CA MET A 17 8.48 -28.97 -12.12
C MET A 17 8.66 -29.42 -10.67
N LEU A 18 8.57 -28.52 -9.69
CA LEU A 18 8.77 -28.85 -8.29
C LEU A 18 7.48 -29.41 -7.66
N PRO A 19 7.58 -30.40 -6.75
CA PRO A 19 6.45 -30.78 -5.90
C PRO A 19 5.91 -29.59 -5.10
N ASN A 20 4.61 -29.58 -4.83
CA ASN A 20 3.93 -28.49 -4.10
C ASN A 20 4.59 -28.21 -2.75
N GLU A 21 5.09 -29.23 -2.06
CA GLU A 21 5.79 -29.12 -0.77
C GLU A 21 7.04 -28.24 -0.88
N LEU A 22 7.83 -28.39 -1.95
CA LEU A 22 9.03 -27.58 -2.16
C LEU A 22 8.68 -26.14 -2.53
N VAL A 23 7.64 -25.94 -3.35
CA VAL A 23 7.18 -24.59 -3.71
C VAL A 23 6.63 -23.86 -2.47
N LEU A 24 5.92 -24.58 -1.59
CA LEU A 24 5.47 -24.05 -0.30
C LEU A 24 6.64 -23.72 0.63
N MET A 25 7.66 -24.59 0.72
CA MET A 25 8.86 -24.29 1.50
C MET A 25 9.58 -23.02 1.01
N ILE A 26 9.66 -22.80 -0.31
CA ILE A 26 10.25 -21.57 -0.88
C ILE A 26 9.40 -20.36 -0.50
N ARG A 27 8.07 -20.46 -0.62
CA ARG A 27 7.14 -19.39 -0.22
C ARG A 27 7.29 -19.04 1.26
N GLU A 28 7.38 -20.04 2.13
CA GLU A 28 7.43 -19.88 3.59
C GLU A 28 8.81 -19.44 4.10
N ALA A 29 9.85 -19.53 3.26
CA ALA A 29 11.18 -19.03 3.59
C ALA A 29 11.23 -17.48 3.67
N TYR A 30 10.22 -16.79 3.13
CA TYR A 30 10.12 -15.34 3.15
C TYR A 30 9.03 -14.86 4.12
N PRO A 31 9.19 -13.68 4.76
CA PRO A 31 8.20 -13.16 5.67
C PRO A 31 6.83 -12.97 5.01
N ALA A 32 5.76 -13.39 5.68
CA ALA A 32 4.38 -13.21 5.20
C ALA A 32 3.97 -11.74 4.98
N SER A 33 4.80 -10.77 5.40
CA SER A 33 4.62 -9.34 5.17
C SER A 33 5.42 -8.81 3.97
N ASP A 34 6.20 -9.64 3.26
CA ASP A 34 6.98 -9.20 2.10
C ASP A 34 6.09 -9.17 0.84
N LEU A 35 5.43 -8.02 0.63
CA LEU A 35 4.48 -7.85 -0.48
C LEU A 35 5.14 -8.05 -1.83
N VAL A 36 6.34 -7.50 -1.99
CA VAL A 36 7.08 -7.53 -3.26
C VAL A 36 7.46 -8.97 -3.60
N PHE A 37 7.99 -9.73 -2.64
CA PHE A 37 8.30 -11.13 -2.85
C PHE A 37 7.05 -11.93 -3.22
N HIS A 38 5.98 -11.85 -2.42
CA HIS A 38 4.80 -12.68 -2.64
C HIS A 38 4.10 -12.38 -3.96
N ALA A 39 3.99 -11.10 -4.34
CA ALA A 39 3.44 -10.68 -5.63
C ALA A 39 4.30 -11.15 -6.80
N ARG A 40 5.63 -11.05 -6.71
CA ARG A 40 6.54 -11.61 -7.74
C ARG A 40 6.41 -13.11 -7.84
N PHE A 41 6.44 -13.80 -6.70
CA PHE A 41 6.39 -15.25 -6.62
C PHE A 41 5.12 -15.80 -7.29
N ASP A 42 3.97 -15.16 -7.04
CA ASP A 42 2.70 -15.47 -7.68
C ASP A 42 2.74 -15.43 -9.22
N GLN A 43 3.56 -14.53 -9.79
CA GLN A 43 3.70 -14.37 -11.25
C GLN A 43 4.69 -15.35 -11.89
N LEU A 44 5.50 -16.08 -11.11
CA LEU A 44 6.59 -16.90 -11.67
C LEU A 44 6.11 -18.18 -12.39
N SER A 45 4.90 -18.66 -12.11
CA SER A 45 4.34 -19.86 -12.74
C SER A 45 2.83 -19.91 -12.55
N GLU A 46 2.09 -20.46 -13.52
CA GLU A 46 0.64 -20.67 -13.45
C GLU A 46 0.19 -21.55 -12.27
N HIS A 47 1.10 -22.33 -11.69
CA HIS A 47 0.80 -23.22 -10.57
C HIS A 47 0.88 -22.51 -9.21
N VAL A 48 1.70 -21.46 -9.09
CA VAL A 48 1.91 -20.75 -7.81
C VAL A 48 0.64 -20.06 -7.29
N PRO A 49 -0.20 -19.40 -8.11
CA PRO A 49 -1.44 -18.79 -7.64
C PRO A 49 -2.31 -19.71 -6.78
N ARG A 50 -2.39 -20.99 -7.14
CA ARG A 50 -3.20 -21.99 -6.42
C ARG A 50 -2.74 -22.21 -4.98
N LEU A 51 -1.48 -21.91 -4.68
CA LEU A 51 -0.92 -22.00 -3.32
C LEU A 51 -1.40 -20.85 -2.43
N TYR A 52 -1.75 -19.71 -3.02
CA TYR A 52 -2.33 -18.57 -2.31
C TYR A 52 -3.86 -18.67 -2.21
N ASP A 53 -4.53 -19.30 -3.19
CA ASP A 53 -5.99 -19.43 -3.23
C ASP A 53 -6.59 -20.21 -2.06
N ALA A 54 -5.78 -21.04 -1.37
CA ALA A 54 -6.20 -21.74 -0.15
C ALA A 54 -6.52 -20.79 1.02
N ASP A 55 -5.97 -19.57 1.01
CA ASP A 55 -6.18 -18.54 2.02
C ASP A 55 -6.80 -17.30 1.37
N THR A 56 -8.14 -17.23 1.39
CA THR A 56 -8.92 -16.17 0.73
C THR A 56 -8.60 -14.76 1.27
N ASP A 57 -8.01 -14.67 2.47
CA ASP A 57 -7.65 -13.42 3.13
C ASP A 57 -6.16 -13.09 3.05
N PHE A 58 -5.35 -13.95 2.42
CA PHE A 58 -3.90 -13.79 2.34
C PHE A 58 -3.50 -12.41 1.82
N TRP A 59 -3.98 -12.06 0.62
CA TRP A 59 -3.63 -10.82 -0.06
C TRP A 59 -4.09 -9.58 0.71
N ARG A 60 -5.27 -9.65 1.35
CA ARG A 60 -5.76 -8.57 2.21
C ARG A 60 -4.82 -8.34 3.40
N ARG A 61 -4.47 -9.42 4.11
CA ARG A 61 -3.52 -9.34 5.24
C ARG A 61 -2.15 -8.84 4.81
N LEU A 62 -1.67 -9.28 3.65
CA LEU A 62 -0.41 -8.82 3.06
C LEU A 62 -0.43 -7.31 2.74
N CYS A 63 -1.48 -6.80 2.09
CA CYS A 63 -1.62 -5.37 1.86
C CYS A 63 -1.67 -4.59 3.17
N TYR A 64 -2.50 -5.01 4.13
CA TYR A 64 -2.61 -4.34 5.43
C TYR A 64 -1.30 -4.34 6.22
N SER A 65 -0.54 -5.44 6.20
CA SER A 65 0.77 -5.50 6.88
C SER A 65 1.80 -4.56 6.27
N ASN A 66 1.61 -4.17 5.00
CA ASN A 66 2.41 -3.19 4.28
C ASN A 66 1.80 -1.78 4.31
N GLY A 67 0.81 -1.58 5.19
CA GLY A 67 0.12 -0.31 5.36
C GLY A 67 -0.71 0.13 4.17
N ILE A 68 -1.14 -0.78 3.30
CA ILE A 68 -1.95 -0.49 2.12
C ILE A 68 -3.42 -0.79 2.42
N GLY A 69 -4.28 0.22 2.24
CA GLY A 69 -5.72 0.16 2.51
C GLY A 69 -6.61 0.37 1.29
N CYS A 70 -7.91 0.25 1.52
CA CYS A 70 -8.96 0.67 0.58
C CYS A 70 -9.19 2.18 0.66
N LEU A 71 -9.50 2.77 -0.48
CA LEU A 71 -9.97 4.15 -0.56
C LEU A 71 -11.41 4.24 -0.04
N LYS A 72 -11.85 5.44 0.39
CA LYS A 72 -13.18 5.64 0.99
C LYS A 72 -14.36 5.18 0.13
N ASN A 73 -14.23 5.24 -1.19
CA ASN A 73 -15.27 4.83 -2.16
C ASN A 73 -15.16 3.34 -2.56
N GLU A 74 -14.22 2.60 -1.99
CA GLU A 74 -14.03 1.17 -2.27
C GLU A 74 -14.59 0.32 -1.14
N GLU A 75 -15.37 -0.69 -1.50
CA GLU A 75 -15.81 -1.69 -0.54
C GLU A 75 -14.73 -2.76 -0.35
N SER A 76 -14.11 -2.80 0.83
CA SER A 76 -13.06 -3.76 1.21
C SER A 76 -13.41 -5.23 0.89
N ARG A 77 -14.70 -5.60 0.99
CA ARG A 77 -15.21 -6.96 0.69
C ARG A 77 -15.27 -7.28 -0.80
N MET A 78 -15.40 -6.26 -1.65
CA MET A 78 -15.45 -6.41 -3.10
C MET A 78 -14.09 -6.19 -3.76
N MET A 79 -13.10 -5.74 -2.98
CA MET A 79 -11.78 -5.40 -3.48
C MET A 79 -11.01 -6.65 -3.91
N ASN A 80 -10.41 -6.60 -5.10
CA ASN A 80 -9.45 -7.61 -5.54
C ASN A 80 -8.06 -7.29 -4.95
N TRP A 81 -7.84 -7.74 -3.72
CA TRP A 81 -6.59 -7.53 -2.98
C TRP A 81 -5.35 -8.07 -3.69
N LYS A 82 -5.50 -9.17 -4.44
CA LYS A 82 -4.41 -9.74 -5.23
C LYS A 82 -4.00 -8.79 -6.35
N ALA A 83 -4.97 -8.29 -7.13
CA ALA A 83 -4.70 -7.32 -8.19
C ALA A 83 -4.00 -6.07 -7.63
N LEU A 84 -4.47 -5.56 -6.49
CA LEU A 84 -3.85 -4.42 -5.82
C LEU A 84 -2.40 -4.70 -5.41
N ALA A 85 -2.11 -5.86 -4.83
CA ALA A 85 -0.74 -6.23 -4.45
C ALA A 85 0.19 -6.31 -5.67
N LEU A 86 -0.29 -6.88 -6.78
CA LEU A 86 0.48 -6.95 -8.04
C LEU A 86 0.72 -5.57 -8.65
N GLU A 87 -0.25 -4.65 -8.54
CA GLU A 87 -0.10 -3.27 -8.99
C GLU A 87 0.91 -2.49 -8.14
N CYS A 88 0.86 -2.64 -6.80
CA CYS A 88 1.87 -2.10 -5.91
C CYS A 88 3.26 -2.64 -6.25
N GLU A 89 3.38 -3.94 -6.47
CA GLU A 89 4.66 -4.56 -6.85
C GLU A 89 5.19 -4.00 -8.17
N LEU A 90 4.36 -3.91 -9.22
CA LEU A 90 4.76 -3.30 -10.48
C LEU A 90 5.23 -1.86 -10.28
N HIS A 91 4.51 -1.08 -9.48
CA HIS A 91 4.87 0.30 -9.16
C HIS A 91 6.23 0.40 -8.47
N THR A 92 6.60 -0.56 -7.61
CA THR A 92 7.93 -0.57 -6.95
C THR A 92 9.09 -0.68 -7.94
N ARG A 93 8.89 -1.30 -9.11
CA ARG A 93 9.93 -1.47 -10.13
C ARG A 93 10.21 -0.18 -10.91
N ILE A 94 9.23 0.72 -11.00
CA ILE A 94 9.28 1.91 -11.85
C ILE A 94 9.33 3.22 -11.05
N CYS A 95 8.96 3.20 -9.78
CA CYS A 95 8.90 4.40 -8.94
C CYS A 95 10.19 4.63 -8.16
N TYR A 96 10.87 5.74 -8.45
CA TYR A 96 12.06 6.17 -7.71
C TYR A 96 11.78 7.27 -6.68
N GLN A 97 10.56 7.83 -6.65
CA GLN A 97 10.18 8.99 -5.84
C GLN A 97 10.39 8.75 -4.33
N PRO A 98 10.95 9.73 -3.58
CA PRO A 98 11.02 9.63 -2.12
C PRO A 98 9.60 9.55 -1.56
N GLY A 99 9.39 8.70 -0.56
CA GLY A 99 8.07 8.52 0.05
C GLY A 99 7.13 7.57 -0.73
N CYS A 100 7.62 6.88 -1.76
CA CYS A 100 6.89 5.83 -2.48
C CYS A 100 7.80 4.62 -2.79
N GLY A 101 7.26 3.61 -3.47
CA GLY A 101 7.99 2.43 -3.93
C GLY A 101 8.34 1.46 -2.80
N GLU A 102 9.40 0.68 -3.02
CA GLU A 102 9.82 -0.36 -2.08
C GLU A 102 10.25 0.20 -0.72
N ALA A 103 10.92 1.35 -0.72
CA ALA A 103 11.32 2.03 0.51
C ALA A 103 10.11 2.40 1.38
N LYS A 104 9.01 2.86 0.75
CA LYS A 104 7.78 3.20 1.47
C LYS A 104 7.06 1.95 2.02
N LEU A 105 6.98 0.88 1.23
CA LEU A 105 6.40 -0.39 1.71
C LEU A 105 7.19 -0.95 2.90
N SER A 106 8.53 -0.89 2.85
CA SER A 106 9.40 -1.32 3.95
C SER A 106 9.20 -0.48 5.22
N GLU A 107 9.08 0.84 5.07
CA GLU A 107 8.75 1.75 6.18
C GLU A 107 7.39 1.39 6.80
N ASN A 108 6.35 1.26 5.98
CA ASN A 108 5.01 0.91 6.42
C ASN A 108 4.98 -0.45 7.15
N THR A 109 5.68 -1.45 6.63
CA THR A 109 5.81 -2.78 7.24
C THR A 109 6.50 -2.70 8.61
N THR A 110 7.56 -1.91 8.71
CA THR A 110 8.26 -1.66 9.97
C THR A 110 7.34 -1.01 11.00
N TRP A 111 6.59 0.02 10.58
CA TRP A 111 5.66 0.73 11.45
C TRP A 111 4.52 -0.16 11.94
N THR A 112 3.92 -0.94 11.03
CA THR A 112 2.86 -1.90 11.35
C THR A 112 3.36 -2.94 12.35
N SER A 113 4.55 -3.50 12.10
CA SER A 113 5.16 -4.51 12.98
C SER A 113 5.49 -3.97 14.37
N ASN A 114 6.01 -2.73 14.45
CA ASN A 114 6.37 -2.10 15.72
C ASN A 114 5.13 -1.70 16.54
N ARG A 115 4.09 -1.17 15.89
CA ARG A 115 2.84 -0.76 16.55
C ARG A 115 2.03 -1.92 17.08
N LEU A 116 2.00 -3.06 16.38
CA LEU A 116 1.38 -4.28 16.92
C LEU A 116 2.02 -4.74 18.25
N ARG A 117 3.26 -4.33 18.53
CA ARG A 117 3.96 -4.63 19.79
C ARG A 117 3.67 -3.61 20.90
N GLN A 118 3.30 -2.38 20.55
CA GLN A 118 3.09 -1.28 21.50
C GLN A 118 1.58 -1.02 21.65
N LYS A 119 0.98 -1.47 22.76
CA LYS A 119 -0.46 -1.32 23.07
C LYS A 119 -0.90 0.12 23.42
N GLU A 120 -0.08 1.14 23.19
CA GLU A 120 -0.41 2.50 23.65
C GLU A 120 -1.09 3.37 22.57
N PRO A 121 -2.14 4.13 22.94
CA PRO A 121 -2.91 4.93 22.00
C PRO A 121 -2.32 6.33 21.77
N ILE A 122 -2.41 6.74 20.49
CA ILE A 122 -2.36 8.10 19.91
C ILE A 122 -0.98 8.80 19.93
N VAL A 123 -0.45 9.00 18.72
CA VAL A 123 0.67 9.93 18.45
C VAL A 123 0.08 11.20 17.86
N THR A 124 0.33 12.34 18.52
CA THR A 124 0.16 13.66 17.92
C THR A 124 1.23 13.84 16.85
N VAL A 125 0.87 13.67 15.58
CA VAL A 125 1.80 13.88 14.46
C VAL A 125 2.00 15.39 14.28
N ARG A 126 3.19 15.89 14.59
CA ARG A 126 3.64 17.21 14.12
C ARG A 126 4.36 16.98 12.80
N ALA A 127 3.81 17.48 11.71
CA ALA A 127 4.47 17.47 10.42
C ALA A 127 5.70 18.41 10.47
N SER A 128 6.90 17.87 10.64
CA SER A 128 8.15 18.61 10.46
C SER A 128 8.62 18.41 9.02
N GLY A 129 8.43 19.42 8.18
CA GLY A 129 8.90 19.41 6.78
C GLY A 129 10.43 19.49 6.71
N GLN A 130 11.11 18.36 6.82
CA GLN A 130 12.52 18.25 6.44
C GLN A 130 12.60 17.55 5.07
N SER A 131 12.73 18.37 4.03
CA SER A 131 13.00 17.90 2.67
C SER A 131 14.44 17.37 2.59
N VAL A 132 14.58 16.05 2.47
CA VAL A 132 15.87 15.42 2.16
C VAL A 132 16.13 15.64 0.67
N LYS A 133 17.20 16.37 0.34
CA LYS A 133 17.61 16.61 -1.05
C LYS A 133 18.30 15.35 -1.60
N ASP A 134 17.55 14.46 -2.23
CA ASP A 134 18.12 13.35 -3.00
C ASP A 134 18.44 13.85 -4.43
N THR A 135 19.67 13.62 -4.91
CA THR A 135 20.24 14.23 -6.13
C THR A 135 20.06 13.36 -7.38
N ARG A 136 19.17 12.36 -7.35
CA ARG A 136 18.91 11.52 -8.52
C ARG A 136 18.04 12.25 -9.55
N PRO A 137 18.26 12.03 -10.86
CA PRO A 137 17.41 12.59 -11.90
C PRO A 137 16.04 11.90 -11.84
N TYR A 138 15.11 12.53 -11.11
CA TYR A 138 13.71 12.15 -11.13
C TYR A 138 13.14 12.36 -12.53
N SER A 139 12.48 11.36 -13.09
CA SER A 139 11.58 11.58 -14.22
C SER A 139 10.51 12.54 -13.74
N SER A 140 10.64 13.80 -14.16
CA SER A 140 9.65 14.83 -13.92
C SER A 140 8.32 14.37 -14.52
N HIS A 141 7.30 14.12 -13.69
CA HIS A 141 5.92 14.60 -13.90
C HIS A 141 4.86 13.93 -13.03
N ASP A 142 5.14 12.84 -12.32
CA ASP A 142 4.11 12.25 -11.46
C ASP A 142 4.21 12.81 -10.04
N ASP A 143 3.21 13.63 -9.69
CA ASP A 143 3.02 14.10 -8.33
C ASP A 143 2.84 12.87 -7.41
N LEU A 144 3.50 12.87 -6.25
CA LEU A 144 3.45 11.76 -5.29
C LEU A 144 2.00 11.39 -4.90
N ASN A 145 1.09 12.35 -4.99
CA ASN A 145 -0.34 12.17 -4.75
C ASN A 145 -1.07 11.33 -5.81
N GLN A 146 -0.43 10.94 -6.91
CA GLN A 146 -0.99 10.03 -7.90
C GLN A 146 -0.43 8.61 -7.76
N HIS A 147 0.56 8.43 -6.89
CA HIS A 147 1.23 7.14 -6.74
C HIS A 147 0.38 6.20 -5.90
N ILE A 148 0.09 5.01 -6.43
CA ILE A 148 -0.79 4.03 -5.78
C ILE A 148 -0.36 3.67 -4.36
N ILE A 149 0.95 3.48 -4.12
CA ILE A 149 1.48 3.14 -2.80
C ILE A 149 1.30 4.31 -1.84
N ALA A 150 1.56 5.55 -2.28
CA ALA A 150 1.43 6.73 -1.44
C ALA A 150 -0.05 6.99 -1.10
N LEU A 151 -0.92 7.02 -2.12
CA LEU A 151 -2.37 7.23 -1.98
C LEU A 151 -3.02 6.25 -1.02
N ARG A 152 -2.71 4.95 -1.18
CA ARG A 152 -3.33 3.88 -0.40
C ARG A 152 -2.61 3.59 0.91
N SER A 153 -1.49 4.24 1.18
CA SER A 153 -0.83 4.12 2.49
C SER A 153 -1.79 4.61 3.58
N PHE A 154 -1.85 3.90 4.70
CA PHE A 154 -2.58 4.39 5.86
C PHE A 154 -1.96 5.70 6.35
N ALA A 155 -2.83 6.64 6.71
CA ALA A 155 -2.42 7.93 7.27
C ALA A 155 -1.83 7.79 8.68
N CYS A 156 -2.19 6.73 9.40
CA CYS A 156 -1.68 6.42 10.72
C CYS A 156 -1.56 4.91 10.93
N PHE A 157 -0.74 4.54 11.92
CA PHE A 157 -0.52 3.16 12.32
C PHE A 157 -0.77 3.04 13.82
N PRO A 158 -1.67 2.16 14.31
CA PRO A 158 -2.57 1.32 13.50
C PRO A 158 -3.55 2.15 12.65
N PRO A 159 -4.13 1.56 11.58
CA PRO A 159 -5.19 2.22 10.81
C PRO A 159 -6.36 2.56 11.74
N VAL A 160 -6.93 3.76 11.57
CA VAL A 160 -8.10 4.21 12.34
C VAL A 160 -9.24 4.57 11.41
N ASP A 161 -10.46 4.30 11.84
CA ASP A 161 -11.64 4.54 11.00
C ASP A 161 -12.05 6.02 10.96
N ASN A 162 -11.68 6.77 12.00
CA ASN A 162 -11.94 8.19 12.15
C ASN A 162 -10.65 8.90 12.57
N MET A 163 -10.28 9.94 11.82
CA MET A 163 -9.14 10.80 12.09
C MET A 163 -9.55 12.26 12.06
N GLN A 164 -9.18 13.01 13.09
CA GLN A 164 -9.33 14.47 13.10
C GLN A 164 -7.98 15.12 12.82
N VAL A 165 -7.92 15.91 11.75
CA VAL A 165 -6.74 16.67 11.33
C VAL A 165 -6.98 18.13 11.66
N ASN A 166 -6.19 18.67 12.58
CA ASN A 166 -6.23 20.11 12.86
C ASN A 166 -5.47 20.83 11.75
N LEU A 167 -6.21 21.48 10.86
CA LEU A 167 -5.62 22.37 9.86
C LEU A 167 -5.27 23.67 10.58
N PHE A 168 -4.01 24.10 10.55
CA PHE A 168 -3.58 25.37 11.16
C PHE A 168 -4.03 26.59 10.33
N THR A 169 -5.28 26.57 9.86
CA THR A 169 -5.93 27.66 9.13
C THR A 169 -6.69 28.56 10.09
N THR A 170 -6.80 29.85 9.79
CA THR A 170 -7.48 30.83 10.65
C THR A 170 -9.00 30.65 10.70
N THR A 171 -9.56 29.91 9.74
CA THR A 171 -11.00 29.91 9.40
C THR A 171 -11.66 28.55 9.62
N THR A 172 -10.96 27.43 9.38
CA THR A 172 -11.50 26.07 9.59
C THR A 172 -10.73 25.30 10.67
N PRO A 173 -11.37 24.96 11.80
CA PRO A 173 -10.64 24.47 12.96
C PRO A 173 -10.21 22.99 12.87
N SER A 174 -10.88 22.15 12.07
CA SER A 174 -10.49 20.75 11.91
C SER A 174 -11.16 20.05 10.73
N LEU A 175 -10.41 19.20 10.04
CA LEU A 175 -10.90 18.24 9.04
C LEU A 175 -11.17 16.88 9.72
N CYS A 176 -12.36 16.32 9.52
CA CYS A 176 -12.69 14.96 9.98
C CYS A 176 -12.69 13.99 8.80
N VAL A 177 -11.79 13.01 8.84
CA VAL A 177 -11.61 11.97 7.83
C VAL A 177 -12.21 10.67 8.38
N ASN A 178 -13.06 10.02 7.58
CA ASN A 178 -13.74 8.78 7.96
C ASN A 178 -13.59 7.74 6.85
N ASN A 179 -13.04 6.58 7.19
CA ASN A 179 -12.93 5.41 6.33
C ASN A 179 -12.93 4.14 7.18
N VAL A 180 -14.00 3.34 7.10
CA VAL A 180 -14.17 2.08 7.89
C VAL A 180 -13.11 1.01 7.63
N SER A 181 -12.31 1.19 6.57
CA SER A 181 -11.21 0.29 6.23
C SER A 181 -9.86 0.79 6.76
N GLY A 182 -9.84 1.96 7.43
CA GLY A 182 -8.66 2.69 7.86
C GLY A 182 -8.41 3.92 6.99
N ALA A 183 -8.27 5.10 7.61
CA ALA A 183 -7.97 6.35 6.91
C ALA A 183 -6.64 6.25 6.15
N THR A 184 -6.68 6.57 4.85
CA THR A 184 -5.53 6.60 3.94
C THR A 184 -5.03 8.03 3.73
N VAL A 185 -3.84 8.16 3.14
CA VAL A 185 -3.31 9.46 2.70
C VAL A 185 -4.26 10.14 1.70
N HIS A 186 -4.88 9.35 0.80
CA HIS A 186 -5.88 9.87 -0.12
C HIS A 186 -7.07 10.52 0.60
N ASP A 187 -7.58 9.87 1.64
CA ASP A 187 -8.75 10.38 2.38
C ASP A 187 -8.44 11.73 3.07
N ILE A 188 -7.20 11.94 3.52
CA ILE A 188 -6.74 13.23 4.04
C ILE A 188 -6.67 14.27 2.92
N GLN A 189 -6.08 13.91 1.78
CA GLN A 189 -5.92 14.82 0.67
C GLN A 189 -7.27 15.29 0.12
N ASP A 190 -8.23 14.39 -0.04
CA ASP A 190 -9.59 14.71 -0.45
C ASP A 190 -10.26 15.66 0.53
N GLY A 191 -10.07 15.42 1.82
CA GLY A 191 -10.57 16.30 2.86
C GLY A 191 -9.98 17.70 2.79
N ILE A 192 -8.67 17.83 2.55
CA ILE A 192 -8.00 19.13 2.37
C ILE A 192 -8.56 19.87 1.15
N ASN A 193 -8.66 19.18 0.01
CA ASN A 193 -9.17 19.76 -1.24
C ASN A 193 -10.60 20.29 -1.08
N ILE A 194 -11.47 19.59 -0.33
CA ILE A 194 -12.84 20.03 -0.05
C ILE A 194 -12.84 21.32 0.79
N VAL A 195 -11.98 21.40 1.81
CA VAL A 195 -11.86 22.59 2.67
C VAL A 195 -11.37 23.79 1.84
N GLU A 196 -10.35 23.61 1.02
CA GLU A 196 -9.80 24.67 0.16
C GLU A 196 -10.84 25.21 -0.84
N GLN A 197 -11.61 24.31 -1.47
CA GLN A 197 -12.70 24.71 -2.37
C GLN A 197 -13.79 25.51 -1.65
N TYR A 198 -14.13 25.11 -0.41
CA TYR A 198 -15.12 25.82 0.38
C TYR A 198 -14.65 27.24 0.77
N GLU A 199 -13.40 27.38 1.22
CA GLU A 199 -12.81 28.70 1.53
C GLU A 199 -12.76 29.61 0.30
N TYR A 200 -12.40 29.06 -0.86
CA TYR A 200 -12.44 29.81 -2.12
C TYR A 200 -13.84 30.33 -2.41
N THR A 201 -14.88 29.47 -2.31
CA THR A 201 -16.26 29.89 -2.58
C THR A 201 -16.75 30.98 -1.62
N LEU A 202 -16.43 30.90 -0.32
CA LEU A 202 -16.77 31.94 0.64
C LEU A 202 -16.10 33.27 0.31
N SER A 203 -14.80 33.24 -0.01
CA SER A 203 -14.07 34.47 -0.37
C SER A 203 -14.63 35.15 -1.62
N THR A 204 -15.13 34.38 -2.59
CA THR A 204 -15.75 34.95 -3.79
C THR A 204 -17.14 35.55 -3.52
N LEU A 205 -17.89 35.01 -2.56
CA LEU A 205 -19.20 35.54 -2.19
C LEU A 205 -19.09 36.86 -1.42
N ASP A 206 -18.05 37.04 -0.60
CA ASP A 206 -17.81 38.28 0.15
C ASP A 206 -17.40 39.48 -0.73
N LEU A 207 -17.11 39.24 -2.02
CA LEU A 207 -16.72 40.27 -2.99
C LEU A 207 -17.88 40.85 -3.80
N TYR A 208 -19.11 40.34 -3.62
CA TYR A 208 -20.34 40.77 -4.32
C TYR A 208 -21.39 41.32 -3.36
#